data_AF-A0A3S0XZ14-F1
#
_entry.id   AF-A0A3S0XZ14-F1
#
_cell.length_a   1.000
_cell.length_b   1.000
_cell.length_c   1.000
_cell.angle_alpha   90.00
_cell.angle_beta   90.00
_cell.angle_gamma   90.00
#
_symmetry.space_group_name_H-M   'P 1'
#
loop_
_entity.id
_entity.type
_entity.pdbx_description
1 polymer ?
#
loop_
_entity_poly.entity_id
_entity_poly.type
_entity_poly.pdbx_seq_one_letter_code
_entity_poly.pdbx_strand_id
1 'polypeptide(L)'
;MKKPLSERVIQNQSEKKHGRINAKIQFIALKEDIREALDKGCSMKAVWETLSDEGYISFGYKAFRHYVLKLIKSTQEHTRDEKQSKSKPKNEIKGFTFNPIPNPEELL
;
A
#
# COMPACT_ATOMS: atom_id res chain seq x y z
N MET A 1 -19.44 27.26 28.98
CA MET A 1 -19.31 25.78 29.13
C MET A 1 -18.41 25.24 28.02
N LYS A 2 -17.55 24.26 28.29
CA LYS A 2 -16.73 23.61 27.25
C LYS A 2 -17.64 22.69 26.42
N LYS A 3 -17.51 22.70 25.10
CA LYS A 3 -18.25 21.81 24.19
C LYS A 3 -18.10 20.34 24.62
N PRO A 4 -19.14 19.50 24.48
CA PRO A 4 -19.10 18.09 24.86
C PRO A 4 -18.00 17.36 24.09
N LEU A 5 -17.44 16.32 24.72
CA LEU A 5 -16.31 15.56 24.18
C LEU A 5 -16.61 14.99 22.78
N SER A 6 -17.85 14.54 22.55
CA SER A 6 -18.32 14.04 21.25
C SER A 6 -18.14 15.05 20.12
N GLU A 7 -18.55 16.29 20.35
CA GLU A 7 -18.46 17.37 19.35
C GLU A 7 -16.99 17.74 19.05
N ARG A 8 -16.13 17.76 20.08
CA ARG A 8 -14.68 17.97 19.90
C ARG A 8 -14.03 16.82 19.13
N VAL A 9 -14.47 15.59 19.33
CA VAL A 9 -13.94 14.43 18.58
C VAL A 9 -14.36 14.50 17.11
N ILE A 10 -15.62 14.84 16.81
CA ILE A 10 -16.12 14.99 15.44
C ILE A 10 -15.36 16.10 14.69
N GLN A 11 -15.18 17.26 15.32
CA GLN A 11 -14.43 18.39 14.75
C GLN A 11 -12.96 18.03 14.49
N ASN A 12 -12.28 17.41 15.47
CA ASN A 12 -10.90 16.98 15.27
C ASN A 12 -10.77 15.89 14.19
N GLN A 13 -11.79 15.05 14.01
CA GLN A 13 -11.80 14.03 12.97
C GLN A 13 -11.97 14.63 11.57
N SER A 14 -12.78 15.67 11.40
CA SER A 14 -12.96 16.34 10.10
C SER A 14 -11.69 17.07 9.67
N GLU A 15 -11.05 17.81 10.57
CA GLU A 15 -9.77 18.50 10.31
C GLU A 15 -8.65 17.51 9.95
N LYS A 16 -8.53 16.41 10.69
CA LYS A 16 -7.58 15.33 10.38
C LYS A 16 -7.90 14.60 9.08
N LYS A 17 -9.17 14.50 8.68
CA LYS A 17 -9.55 13.96 7.36
C LYS A 17 -9.08 14.91 6.26
N HIS A 18 -9.29 16.22 6.42
CA HIS A 18 -8.85 17.20 5.44
C HIS A 18 -7.33 17.21 5.25
N GLY A 19 -6.55 17.16 6.34
CA GLY A 19 -5.09 17.07 6.27
C GLY A 19 -4.61 15.81 5.52
N ARG A 20 -5.27 14.65 5.74
CA ARG A 20 -4.96 13.42 5.02
C ARG A 20 -5.28 13.49 3.53
N ILE A 21 -6.39 14.12 3.17
CA ILE A 21 -6.78 14.35 1.76
C ILE A 21 -5.74 15.26 1.09
N ASN A 22 -5.33 16.35 1.75
CA ASN A 22 -4.34 17.27 1.19
C ASN A 22 -2.99 16.59 0.94
N ALA A 23 -2.49 15.82 1.91
CA ALA A 23 -1.26 15.04 1.75
C ALA A 23 -1.34 14.05 0.57
N LYS A 24 -2.50 13.40 0.38
CA LYS A 24 -2.72 12.50 -0.75
C LYS A 24 -2.69 13.25 -2.09
N ILE A 25 -3.30 14.43 -2.15
CA ILE A 25 -3.32 15.27 -3.37
C ILE A 25 -1.90 15.72 -3.72
N GLN A 26 -1.14 16.22 -2.74
CA GLN A 26 0.28 16.58 -2.91
C GLN A 26 1.09 15.40 -3.45
N PHE A 27 0.90 14.20 -2.89
CA PHE A 27 1.57 13.01 -3.38
C PHE A 27 1.18 12.66 -4.82
N ILE A 28 -0.10 12.76 -5.17
CA ILE A 28 -0.57 12.44 -6.53
C ILE A 28 0.01 13.41 -7.55
N ALA A 29 0.12 14.70 -7.22
CA ALA A 29 0.70 15.70 -8.11
C ALA A 29 2.17 15.38 -8.46
N LEU A 30 2.94 14.87 -7.49
CA LEU A 30 4.37 14.55 -7.63
C LEU A 30 4.62 13.08 -8.01
N LYS A 31 3.56 12.30 -8.25
CA LYS A 31 3.64 10.84 -8.38
C LYS A 31 4.55 10.40 -9.52
N GLU A 32 4.48 11.07 -10.67
CA GLU A 32 5.28 10.70 -11.83
C GLU A 32 6.76 11.06 -11.63
N ASP A 33 7.07 12.22 -11.05
CA ASP A 33 8.44 12.62 -10.70
C ASP A 33 9.07 11.65 -9.68
N ILE A 34 8.31 11.27 -8.65
CA ILE A 34 8.73 10.27 -7.66
C ILE A 34 9.00 8.92 -8.34
N ARG A 35 8.14 8.51 -9.28
CA ARG A 35 8.34 7.27 -10.04
C ARG A 35 9.62 7.32 -10.87
N GLU A 36 9.86 8.42 -11.57
CA GLU A 36 11.07 8.60 -12.39
C GLU A 36 12.34 8.57 -11.52
N ALA A 37 12.33 9.25 -10.37
CA ALA A 37 13.45 9.23 -9.44
C ALA A 37 13.72 7.82 -8.89
N LEU A 38 12.68 7.04 -8.59
CA LEU A 38 12.82 5.65 -8.15
C LEU A 38 13.33 4.72 -9.26
N ASP A 39 12.93 4.94 -10.51
CA ASP A 39 13.40 4.17 -11.67
C ASP A 39 14.89 4.43 -11.95
N LYS A 40 15.34 5.66 -11.73
CA LYS A 40 16.77 6.05 -11.74
C LYS A 40 17.59 5.43 -10.59
N GLY A 41 16.96 4.68 -9.69
CA GLY A 41 17.63 4.01 -8.56
C GLY A 41 17.84 4.91 -7.33
N CYS A 42 17.24 6.10 -7.28
CA CYS A 42 17.33 6.95 -6.10
C CYS A 42 16.63 6.29 -4.90
N SER A 43 17.23 6.42 -3.71
CA SER A 43 16.62 5.87 -2.50
C SER A 43 15.32 6.63 -2.15
N MET A 44 14.31 5.93 -1.66
CA MET A 44 13.05 6.54 -1.19
C MET A 44 13.27 7.65 -0.14
N LYS A 45 14.32 7.52 0.68
CA LYS A 45 14.66 8.52 1.70
C LYS A 45 15.17 9.79 1.05
N ALA A 46 16.12 9.69 0.12
CA ALA A 46 16.67 10.83 -0.59
C ALA A 46 15.59 11.60 -1.35
N VAL A 47 14.71 10.90 -2.07
CA VAL A 47 13.59 11.53 -2.79
C VAL A 47 12.67 12.30 -1.83
N TRP A 48 12.34 11.70 -0.67
CA TRP A 48 11.51 12.38 0.33
C TRP A 48 12.19 13.60 0.95
N GLU A 49 13.49 13.48 1.25
CA GLU A 49 14.28 14.56 1.85
C GLU A 49 14.35 15.76 0.91
N THR A 50 14.66 15.54 -0.38
CA THR A 50 14.65 16.59 -1.40
C THR A 50 13.29 17.27 -1.52
N LEU A 51 12.19 16.50 -1.65
CA LEU A 51 10.84 17.06 -1.79
C LEU A 51 10.37 17.79 -0.51
N SER A 52 10.84 17.36 0.66
CA SER A 52 10.55 17.99 1.94
C SER A 52 11.33 19.29 2.10
N ASP A 53 12.59 19.32 1.69
CA ASP A 53 13.47 20.50 1.75
C ASP A 53 12.99 21.58 0.76
N GLU A 54 12.52 21.17 -0.42
CA GLU A 54 11.89 22.05 -1.42
C GLU A 54 10.48 22.51 -1.02
N GLY A 55 9.88 21.92 0.03
CA GLY A 55 8.57 22.30 0.55
C GLY A 55 7.38 21.80 -0.29
N TYR A 56 7.60 20.88 -1.23
CA TYR A 56 6.55 20.29 -2.05
C TYR A 56 5.60 19.39 -1.24
N ILE A 57 6.09 18.80 -0.15
CA ILE A 57 5.32 17.91 0.73
C ILE A 57 5.38 18.37 2.19
N SER A 58 4.24 18.35 2.88
CA SER A 58 4.16 18.72 4.30
C SER A 58 4.00 17.53 5.25
N PHE A 59 4.10 16.29 4.71
CA PHE A 59 3.89 15.07 5.47
C PHE A 59 5.18 14.26 5.64
N GLY A 60 5.29 13.57 6.78
CA GLY A 60 6.49 12.84 7.15
C GLY A 60 6.79 11.60 6.30
N TYR A 61 8.04 11.14 6.38
CA TYR A 61 8.59 10.02 5.61
C TYR A 61 7.74 8.73 5.68
N LYS A 62 7.15 8.42 6.83
CA LYS A 62 6.31 7.22 7.00
C LYS A 62 5.09 7.24 6.07
N ALA A 63 4.44 8.40 5.92
CA ALA A 63 3.30 8.57 5.03
C ALA A 63 3.74 8.49 3.56
N PHE A 64 4.88 9.10 3.23
CA PHE A 64 5.50 9.00 1.91
C PHE A 64 5.75 7.54 1.51
N ARG A 65 6.45 6.76 2.36
CA ARG A 65 6.68 5.34 2.10
C ARG A 65 5.38 4.57 1.89
N HIS A 66 4.37 4.81 2.72
CA HIS A 66 3.07 4.17 2.58
C HIS A 66 2.44 4.48 1.22
N TYR A 67 2.46 5.75 0.80
CA TYR A 67 1.92 6.14 -0.51
C TYR A 67 2.71 5.55 -1.67
N VAL A 68 4.04 5.52 -1.61
CA VAL A 68 4.85 4.88 -2.67
C VAL A 68 4.52 3.39 -2.79
N LEU A 69 4.48 2.66 -1.68
CA LEU A 69 4.12 1.24 -1.70
C LEU A 69 2.69 1.02 -2.21
N LYS A 70 1.75 1.87 -1.81
CA LYS A 70 0.34 1.72 -2.16
C LYS A 70 0.00 2.19 -3.58
N LEU A 71 0.62 3.24 -4.10
CA LEU A 71 0.23 3.90 -5.35
C LEU A 71 1.21 3.61 -6.50
N ILE A 72 2.45 3.22 -6.21
CA ILE A 72 3.44 2.88 -7.24
C ILE A 72 3.58 1.37 -7.34
N LYS A 73 3.82 0.66 -6.22
CA LYS A 73 3.97 -0.80 -6.25
C LYS A 73 2.66 -1.55 -6.47
N SER A 74 1.55 -1.13 -5.85
CA SER A 74 0.24 -1.76 -6.11
C SER A 74 -0.20 -1.62 -7.58
N THR A 75 0.21 -0.56 -8.26
CA THR A 75 -0.07 -0.38 -9.69
C THR A 75 0.73 -1.35 -10.56
N GLN A 76 1.94 -1.75 -10.15
CA GLN A 76 2.74 -2.72 -10.92
C GLN A 76 2.22 -4.15 -10.88
N GLU A 77 1.44 -4.53 -9.85
CA GLU A 77 0.74 -5.83 -9.87
C GLU A 77 -0.47 -5.79 -10.80
N HIS A 78 -1.28 -4.72 -10.76
CA HIS A 78 -2.48 -4.64 -11.59
C HIS A 78 -2.25 -4.46 -13.10
N THR A 79 -1.11 -3.92 -13.56
CA THR A 79 -0.83 -3.80 -15.00
C THR A 79 -0.31 -5.09 -15.64
N ARG A 80 -0.10 -6.16 -14.87
CA ARG A 80 0.27 -7.49 -15.39
C ARG A 80 -0.90 -8.47 -15.50
N ASP A 81 -2.05 -8.16 -14.89
CA ASP A 81 -3.18 -9.10 -14.76
C ASP A 81 -4.34 -8.89 -15.76
N GLU A 82 -4.35 -7.85 -16.60
CA GLU A 82 -5.41 -7.70 -17.63
C GLU A 82 -5.13 -8.42 -18.96
N LYS A 83 -3.98 -9.09 -19.09
CA LYS A 83 -3.66 -9.97 -20.23
C LYS A 83 -3.15 -11.35 -19.82
N GLN A 84 -3.68 -11.96 -18.76
CA GLN A 84 -3.54 -13.41 -18.61
C GLN A 84 -4.65 -14.05 -17.76
N SER A 85 -5.34 -15.03 -18.36
CA SER A 85 -5.97 -16.20 -17.72
C SER A 85 -7.13 -15.95 -16.74
N LYS A 86 -8.39 -16.20 -17.12
CA LYS A 86 -8.96 -17.57 -17.21
C LYS A 86 -7.96 -18.70 -16.92
N SER A 87 -7.71 -18.96 -15.65
CA SER A 87 -7.67 -20.30 -15.02
C SER A 87 -7.03 -20.17 -13.64
N LYS A 88 -7.80 -20.48 -12.60
CA LYS A 88 -7.23 -20.72 -11.27
C LYS A 88 -6.64 -22.13 -11.27
N PRO A 89 -5.33 -22.37 -11.08
CA PRO A 89 -4.92 -23.53 -10.34
C PRO A 89 -4.99 -23.12 -8.86
N LYS A 90 -5.93 -23.74 -8.12
CA LYS A 90 -5.88 -23.70 -6.66
C LYS A 90 -4.56 -24.33 -6.28
N ASN A 91 -3.66 -23.53 -5.71
CA ASN A 91 -2.46 -24.04 -5.06
C ASN A 91 -2.93 -24.73 -3.76
N GLU A 92 -3.49 -25.93 -3.93
CA GLU A 92 -3.76 -26.86 -2.83
C GLU A 92 -2.40 -27.31 -2.34
N ILE A 93 -1.89 -26.67 -1.29
CA ILE A 93 -0.86 -27.27 -0.46
C ILE A 93 -1.52 -28.54 0.08
N LYS A 94 -1.29 -29.67 -0.59
CA LYS A 94 -1.69 -30.99 -0.12
C LYS A 94 -0.84 -31.27 1.11
N GLY A 95 -1.31 -30.82 2.27
CA GLY A 95 -0.75 -31.23 3.54
C GLY A 95 -0.80 -32.75 3.69
N PHE A 96 -0.01 -33.28 4.61
CA PHE A 96 -0.13 -34.67 5.02
C PHE A 96 -1.51 -34.90 5.65
N THR A 97 -2.41 -35.53 4.92
CA THR A 97 -3.71 -35.97 5.45
C THR A 97 -3.52 -37.38 6.01
N PHE A 98 -3.36 -37.50 7.32
CA PHE A 98 -3.34 -38.80 7.98
C PHE A 98 -4.73 -39.43 7.86
N ASN A 99 -4.86 -40.46 7.02
CA ASN A 99 -6.07 -41.27 6.94
C ASN A 99 -5.84 -42.55 7.77
N PRO A 100 -6.48 -42.71 8.93
CA PRO A 100 -6.26 -43.85 9.83
C PRO A 100 -6.81 -45.17 9.26
N ILE A 101 -7.50 -45.14 8.12
CA ILE A 101 -7.96 -46.32 7.40
C ILE A 101 -6.90 -46.67 6.35
N PRO A 102 -6.16 -47.79 6.50
CA PRO A 102 -5.12 -48.15 5.55
C PRO A 102 -5.71 -48.51 4.19
N ASN A 103 -5.10 -48.02 3.11
CA ASN A 103 -5.41 -48.45 1.75
C ASN A 103 -4.55 -49.69 1.40
N PRO A 104 -5.15 -50.87 1.16
CA PRO A 104 -4.39 -52.08 0.88
C PRO A 104 -3.60 -52.03 -0.45
N GLU A 105 -3.91 -51.09 -1.35
CA GLU A 105 -3.20 -50.95 -2.64
C GLU A 105 -1.85 -50.21 -2.54
N GLU A 106 -1.57 -49.50 -1.45
CA GLU A 106 -0.29 -48.81 -1.24
C GLU A 106 0.74 -49.65 -0.44
N LEU A 107 0.43 -50.92 -0.18
CA LEU A 107 1.22 -51.85 0.65
C LEU A 107 2.08 -52.85 -0.17
N LEU A 108 2.28 -52.60 -1.47
CA LEU A 108 3.17 -53.37 -2.36
C LEU A 108 4.61 -52.87 -2.32
#